data_AF-A0A7S4C517-F1
#
_entry.id   AF-A0A7S4C517-F1
#
_cell.length_a   1.000
_cell.length_b   1.000
_cell.length_c   1.000
_cell.angle_alpha   90.00
_cell.angle_beta   90.00
_cell.angle_gamma   90.00
#
_symmetry.space_group_name_H-M   'P 1'
#
loop_
_entity.id
_entity.type
_entity.pdbx_description
1 polymer ?
#
loop_
_entity_poly.entity_id
_entity_poly.type
_entity_poly.pdbx_seq_one_letter_code
_entity_poly.pdbx_strand_id
1 'polypeptide(L)'
;VCSPLTRTLQTATLCFAQQHARGVPIVPLESLRETVNYLCDARRNKAQLESEFPTVSWADGEVAEVDPLWEQYEKVYGSAVEYTEERECKHFPSLSARLASAFAWILARPEREIALVSHMGFFFHS
;
A
#
# COMPACT_ATOMS: atom_id res chain seq x y z
N VAL A 1 1.03 4.33 -9.84
CA VAL A 1 0.45 4.06 -8.50
C VAL A 1 1.34 3.11 -7.73
N CYS A 2 1.34 3.18 -6.40
CA CYS A 2 2.18 2.34 -5.57
C CYS A 2 1.53 2.00 -4.24
N SER A 3 2.00 0.96 -3.55
CA SER A 3 1.65 0.78 -2.14
C SER A 3 2.24 1.89 -1.25
N PRO A 4 1.60 2.23 -0.12
CA PRO A 4 2.10 3.23 0.82
C PRO A 4 3.22 2.71 1.74
N LEU A 5 3.65 1.44 1.62
CA LEU A 5 4.79 0.94 2.38
C LEU A 5 6.08 1.60 1.88
N THR A 6 6.97 1.95 2.80
CA THR A 6 8.21 2.71 2.52
C THR A 6 9.05 2.11 1.40
N ARG A 7 9.23 0.79 1.41
CA ARG A 7 9.96 0.08 0.36
C ARG A 7 9.39 0.34 -1.03
N THR A 8 8.08 0.40 -1.17
CA THR A 8 7.41 0.66 -2.46
C THR A 8 7.46 2.13 -2.85
N LEU A 9 7.34 3.04 -1.88
CA LEU A 9 7.50 4.49 -2.12
C LEU A 9 8.91 4.81 -2.63
N GLN A 10 9.94 4.20 -2.04
CA GLN A 10 11.32 4.33 -2.50
C GLN A 10 11.49 3.76 -3.90
N THR A 11 10.98 2.56 -4.18
CA THR A 11 11.02 1.99 -5.54
C THR A 11 10.31 2.88 -6.56
N ALA A 12 9.11 3.36 -6.26
CA ALA A 12 8.34 4.19 -7.16
C ALA A 12 9.04 5.52 -7.47
N THR A 13 9.55 6.20 -6.43
CA THR A 13 10.23 7.49 -6.58
C THR A 13 11.58 7.37 -7.31
N LEU A 14 12.34 6.30 -7.06
CA LEU A 14 13.62 6.06 -7.73
C LEU A 14 13.45 5.60 -9.18
N CYS A 15 12.61 4.59 -9.44
CA CYS A 15 12.46 4.01 -10.77
C CYS A 15 11.73 4.94 -11.75
N PHE A 16 10.81 5.76 -11.26
CA PHE A 16 10.02 6.67 -12.10
C PHE A 16 10.40 8.15 -11.91
N ALA A 17 11.61 8.43 -11.40
CA ALA A 17 12.08 9.79 -11.13
C ALA A 17 11.95 10.72 -12.35
N GLN A 18 12.27 10.23 -13.56
CA GLN A 18 12.19 11.02 -14.78
C GLN A 18 10.75 11.34 -15.19
N GLN A 19 9.85 10.35 -15.09
CA GLN A 19 8.43 10.52 -15.39
C GLN A 19 7.79 11.46 -14.36
N HIS A 20 8.17 11.30 -13.09
CA HIS A 20 7.70 12.15 -12.01
C HIS A 20 8.14 13.60 -12.18
N ALA A 21 9.41 13.84 -12.55
CA ALA A 21 9.92 15.17 -12.88
C ALA A 21 9.20 15.81 -14.09
N ARG A 22 8.59 14.99 -14.97
CA ARG A 22 7.75 15.45 -16.10
C ARG A 22 6.28 15.68 -15.71
N GLY A 23 5.93 15.57 -14.42
CA GLY A 23 4.59 15.81 -13.90
C GLY A 23 3.71 14.57 -13.81
N VAL A 24 4.24 13.35 -14.02
CA VAL A 24 3.45 12.13 -13.78
C VAL A 24 3.31 11.90 -12.27
N PRO A 25 2.07 11.83 -11.72
CA PRO A 25 1.88 11.69 -10.29
C PRO A 25 2.27 10.30 -9.79
N ILE A 26 2.85 10.25 -8.59
CA ILE A 26 3.01 9.01 -7.83
C ILE A 26 1.93 9.02 -6.75
N VAL A 27 0.96 8.11 -6.86
CA VAL A 27 -0.15 7.99 -5.92
C VAL A 27 0.03 6.74 -5.06
N PRO A 28 0.10 6.86 -3.72
CA PRO A 28 0.13 5.72 -2.81
C PRO A 28 -1.29 5.22 -2.54
N LEU A 29 -1.59 3.94 -2.73
CA LEU A 29 -2.92 3.35 -2.52
C LEU A 29 -2.86 2.25 -1.48
N GLU A 30 -3.60 2.41 -0.39
CA GLU A 30 -3.61 1.45 0.73
C GLU A 30 -3.99 0.04 0.28
N SER A 31 -4.90 -0.08 -0.70
CA SER A 31 -5.32 -1.36 -1.27
C SER A 31 -4.19 -2.14 -1.96
N LEU A 32 -3.11 -1.49 -2.40
CA LEU A 32 -1.95 -2.11 -3.07
C LEU A 32 -0.86 -2.61 -2.12
N ARG A 33 -1.06 -2.55 -0.81
CA ARG A 33 -0.04 -2.98 0.17
C ARG A 33 0.15 -4.50 0.22
N GLU A 34 1.29 -4.89 0.79
CA GLU A 34 1.59 -6.28 1.11
C GLU A 34 0.58 -6.85 2.10
N THR A 35 0.42 -8.18 2.09
CA THR A 35 -0.32 -8.88 3.13
C THR A 35 0.25 -8.56 4.51
N VAL A 36 -0.60 -8.27 5.49
CA VAL A 36 -0.18 -8.01 6.87
C VAL A 36 0.13 -9.32 7.57
N ASN A 37 1.41 -9.68 7.72
CA ASN A 37 1.81 -10.87 8.50
C ASN A 37 2.87 -10.55 9.55
N TYR A 38 3.88 -9.74 9.18
CA TYR A 38 5.04 -9.48 10.03
C TYR A 38 5.20 -7.99 10.31
N LEU A 39 5.99 -7.63 11.33
CA LEU A 39 6.23 -6.22 11.70
C LEU A 39 6.69 -5.34 10.54
N CYS A 40 7.40 -5.89 9.56
CA CYS A 40 7.83 -5.16 8.36
C CYS A 40 6.68 -4.83 7.39
N ASP A 41 5.51 -5.41 7.59
CA ASP A 41 4.29 -5.12 6.83
C ASP A 41 3.46 -4.02 7.46
N ALA A 42 3.79 -3.58 8.69
CA ALA A 42 3.18 -2.42 9.31
C ALA A 42 3.61 -1.13 8.56
N ARG A 43 2.63 -0.29 8.23
CA ARG A 43 2.87 1.01 7.60
C ARG A 43 3.20 2.04 8.67
N ARG A 44 4.16 2.91 8.37
CA ARG A 44 4.43 4.12 9.16
C ARG A 44 3.26 5.11 9.06
N ASN A 45 3.16 6.01 10.02
CA ASN A 45 2.11 7.03 9.98
C ASN A 45 2.22 7.89 8.72
N LYS A 46 1.07 8.32 8.19
CA LYS A 46 1.00 9.10 6.96
C LYS A 46 1.82 10.37 7.07
N ALA A 47 1.71 11.13 8.17
CA ALA A 47 2.50 12.35 8.35
C ALA A 47 4.02 12.12 8.26
N GLN A 48 4.51 10.96 8.75
CA GLN A 48 5.93 10.59 8.63
C GLN A 48 6.31 10.32 7.19
N LEU A 49 5.48 9.57 6.46
CA LEU A 49 5.72 9.26 5.06
C LEU A 49 5.59 10.51 4.17
N GLU A 50 4.63 11.38 4.43
CA GLU A 50 4.47 12.67 3.72
C GLU A 50 5.71 13.56 3.89
N SER A 51 6.28 13.59 5.10
CA SER A 51 7.50 14.36 5.35
C SER A 51 8.73 13.81 4.60
N GLU A 52 8.81 12.49 4.41
CA GLU A 52 9.93 11.83 3.71
C GLU A 52 9.74 11.82 2.19
N PHE A 53 8.49 11.77 1.72
CA PHE A 53 8.13 11.73 0.30
C PHE A 53 7.18 12.91 -0.05
N PRO A 54 7.66 14.17 0.04
CA PRO A 54 6.81 15.35 -0.11
C PRO A 54 6.29 15.57 -1.53
N THR A 55 6.87 14.90 -2.53
CA THR A 55 6.45 15.02 -3.94
C THR A 55 5.40 13.97 -4.34
N VAL A 56 5.10 13.02 -3.46
CA VAL A 56 4.07 11.99 -3.67
C VAL A 56 2.68 12.61 -3.50
N SER A 57 1.72 12.18 -4.31
CA SER A 57 0.35 12.70 -4.35
C SER A 57 -0.55 11.95 -3.36
N TRP A 58 -0.55 12.40 -2.10
CA TRP A 58 -1.25 11.75 -0.98
C TRP A 58 -2.77 11.95 -0.94
N ALA A 59 -3.29 12.95 -1.67
CA ALA A 59 -4.72 13.28 -1.68
C ALA A 59 -5.57 12.21 -2.39
N ASP A 60 -5.03 11.61 -3.45
CA ASP A 60 -5.75 10.65 -4.30
C ASP A 60 -5.67 9.20 -3.79
N GLY A 61 -4.92 8.99 -2.70
CA GLY A 61 -4.40 7.69 -2.28
C GLY A 61 -5.22 6.92 -1.24
N GLU A 62 -6.24 7.55 -0.66
CA GLU A 62 -7.04 6.99 0.45
C GLU A 62 -6.21 6.45 1.63
N VAL A 63 -5.01 7.00 1.86
CA VAL A 63 -4.14 6.60 2.97
C VAL A 63 -4.60 7.30 4.26
N ALA A 64 -4.97 6.51 5.27
CA ALA A 64 -5.32 6.99 6.61
C ALA A 64 -4.07 7.40 7.42
N GLU A 65 -4.23 8.22 8.47
CA GLU A 65 -3.10 8.66 9.29
C GLU A 65 -2.34 7.47 9.91
N VAL A 66 -3.07 6.62 10.63
CA VAL A 66 -2.58 5.37 11.22
C VAL A 66 -2.79 4.20 10.25
N ASP A 67 -2.21 3.03 10.55
CA ASP A 67 -2.38 1.81 9.76
C ASP A 67 -3.61 1.00 10.23
N PRO A 68 -4.78 1.12 9.57
CA PRO A 68 -6.00 0.47 10.03
C PRO A 68 -5.96 -1.06 9.86
N LEU A 69 -5.23 -1.56 8.85
CA LEU A 69 -5.18 -2.99 8.56
C LEU A 69 -4.28 -3.70 9.58
N TRP A 70 -3.15 -3.08 9.95
CA TRP A 70 -2.31 -3.55 11.05
C TRP A 70 -3.10 -3.60 12.36
N GLU A 71 -3.78 -2.51 12.72
CA GLU A 71 -4.61 -2.45 13.93
C GLU A 71 -5.71 -3.51 13.95
N GLN A 72 -6.34 -3.78 12.79
CA GLN A 72 -7.36 -4.83 12.67
C GLN A 72 -6.79 -6.19 13.04
N TYR A 73 -5.62 -6.56 12.48
CA TYR A 73 -5.03 -7.86 12.74
C TYR A 73 -4.39 -7.98 14.13
N GLU A 74 -3.86 -6.89 14.69
CA GLU A 74 -3.42 -6.88 16.09
C GLU A 74 -4.58 -7.08 17.06
N LYS A 75 -5.77 -6.54 16.78
CA LYS A 75 -6.97 -6.77 17.61
C LYS A 75 -7.43 -8.23 17.61
N VAL A 76 -7.23 -8.95 16.50
CA VAL A 76 -7.67 -10.35 16.33
C VAL A 76 -6.64 -11.33 16.91
N TYR A 77 -5.35 -11.10 16.63
CA TYR A 77 -4.28 -12.07 16.91
C TYR A 77 -3.35 -11.66 18.06
N GLY A 78 -3.45 -10.43 18.56
CA GLY A 78 -2.52 -9.87 19.53
C GLY A 78 -1.31 -9.20 18.88
N SER A 79 -0.35 -8.79 19.70
CA SER A 79 0.84 -8.09 19.20
C SER A 79 1.66 -8.99 18.28
N ALA A 80 2.47 -8.39 17.39
CA ALA A 80 3.38 -9.16 16.54
C ALA A 80 4.52 -9.86 17.29
N VAL A 81 4.67 -9.60 18.59
CA VAL A 81 5.57 -10.35 19.48
C VAL A 81 4.91 -11.64 19.97
N GLU A 82 3.61 -11.60 20.25
CA GLU A 82 2.85 -12.74 20.78
C GLU A 82 2.40 -13.70 19.68
N TYR A 83 2.05 -13.15 18.50
CA TYR A 83 1.60 -13.93 17.35
C TYR A 83 2.52 -13.72 16.17
N THR A 84 3.32 -14.75 15.89
CA THR A 84 4.41 -14.76 14.89
C THR A 84 4.04 -15.54 13.63
N GLU A 85 2.81 -16.05 13.56
CA GLU A 85 2.29 -16.76 12.40
C GLU A 85 1.65 -15.81 11.38
N GLU A 86 1.25 -16.39 10.25
CA GLU A 86 0.53 -15.72 9.18
C GLU A 86 -0.82 -15.16 9.65
N ARG A 87 -1.17 -13.95 9.18
CA ARG A 87 -2.43 -13.27 9.49
C ARG A 87 -3.24 -13.07 8.21
N GLU A 88 -3.01 -11.99 7.45
CA GLU A 88 -3.84 -11.63 6.31
C GLU A 88 -3.73 -12.62 5.14
N CYS A 89 -2.57 -13.25 4.90
CA CYS A 89 -2.37 -14.09 3.71
C CYS A 89 -3.30 -15.32 3.66
N LYS A 90 -3.99 -15.66 4.76
CA LYS A 90 -5.02 -16.71 4.82
C LYS A 90 -6.46 -16.17 4.88
N HIS A 91 -6.64 -14.85 4.89
CA HIS A 91 -7.94 -14.20 5.01
C HIS A 91 -8.44 -13.72 3.63
N PHE A 92 -8.86 -14.69 2.80
CA PHE A 92 -9.30 -14.45 1.41
C PHE A 92 -10.34 -13.33 1.22
N PRO A 93 -11.36 -13.15 2.09
CA PRO A 93 -12.29 -12.03 1.97
C PRO A 93 -11.60 -10.66 2.05
N SER A 94 -10.63 -10.47 2.96
CA SER A 94 -9.84 -9.24 3.08
C SER A 94 -9.08 -8.96 1.78
N LEU A 95 -8.36 -9.98 1.29
CA LEU A 95 -7.56 -9.89 0.06
C LEU A 95 -8.43 -9.56 -1.16
N SER A 96 -9.55 -10.26 -1.32
CA SER A 96 -10.50 -10.04 -2.42
C SER A 96 -11.09 -8.63 -2.40
N ALA A 97 -11.44 -8.13 -1.21
CA ALA A 97 -11.97 -6.78 -1.05
C ALA A 97 -10.93 -5.71 -1.40
N ARG A 98 -9.67 -5.90 -0.98
CA ARG A 98 -8.57 -4.99 -1.36
C ARG A 98 -8.30 -5.02 -2.84
N LEU A 99 -8.32 -6.19 -3.49
CA LEU A 99 -8.17 -6.29 -4.93
C LEU A 99 -9.27 -5.52 -5.66
N ALA A 100 -10.52 -5.77 -5.29
CA ALA A 100 -11.67 -5.11 -5.90
C ALA A 100 -11.58 -3.58 -5.75
N SER A 101 -11.19 -3.10 -4.56
CA SER A 101 -10.94 -1.67 -4.31
C SER A 101 -9.81 -1.11 -5.20
N ALA A 102 -8.68 -1.81 -5.29
CA ALA A 102 -7.55 -1.40 -6.14
C ALA A 102 -7.95 -1.30 -7.61
N PHE A 103 -8.62 -2.33 -8.16
CA PHE A 103 -9.06 -2.31 -9.55
C PHE A 103 -10.19 -1.31 -9.79
N ALA A 104 -11.11 -1.11 -8.86
CA ALA A 104 -12.12 -0.06 -8.97
C ALA A 104 -11.48 1.32 -9.09
N TRP A 105 -10.46 1.61 -8.26
CA TRP A 105 -9.70 2.85 -8.34
C TRP A 105 -8.99 2.97 -9.70
N ILE A 106 -8.29 1.92 -10.15
CA ILE A 106 -7.54 1.91 -11.43
C ILE A 106 -8.47 2.09 -12.63
N LEU A 107 -9.61 1.40 -12.66
CA LEU A 107 -10.56 1.46 -13.78
C LEU A 107 -11.32 2.80 -13.83
N ALA A 108 -11.41 3.52 -12.72
CA ALA A 108 -12.00 4.86 -12.67
C ALA A 108 -11.07 5.97 -13.20
N ARG A 109 -9.80 5.64 -13.47
CA ARG A 109 -8.79 6.59 -13.91
C ARG A 109 -8.92 6.95 -15.39
N PRO A 110 -8.77 8.25 -15.76
CA PRO A 110 -8.72 8.66 -17.17
C PRO A 110 -7.39 8.29 -17.87
N GLU A 111 -6.34 7.95 -17.12
CA GLU A 111 -5.03 7.60 -17.65
C GLU A 111 -5.07 6.29 -18.47
N ARG A 112 -4.37 6.28 -19.62
CA ARG A 112 -4.28 5.09 -20.48
C ARG A 112 -3.21 4.08 -20.05
N GLU A 113 -2.17 4.58 -19.39
CA GLU A 113 -1.02 3.79 -18.96
C GLU A 113 -0.78 4.08 -17.48
N ILE A 114 -0.85 3.02 -16.66
CA ILE A 114 -0.64 3.11 -15.23
C ILE A 114 0.39 2.06 -14.83
N ALA A 115 1.55 2.51 -14.36
CA ALA A 115 2.52 1.64 -13.72
C ALA A 115 2.06 1.33 -12.29
N LEU A 116 2.02 0.04 -11.92
CA LEU A 116 1.66 -0.43 -10.58
C LEU A 116 2.92 -0.97 -9.89
N VAL A 117 3.27 -0.37 -8.75
CA VAL A 117 4.39 -0.80 -7.90
C VAL A 117 3.82 -1.38 -6.61
N SER A 118 3.99 -2.67 -6.37
CA SER A 118 3.41 -3.36 -5.21
C SER A 118 4.34 -4.49 -4.75
N HIS A 119 3.79 -5.50 -4.09
CA HIS A 119 4.51 -6.59 -3.45
C HIS A 119 4.03 -7.93 -3.94
N MET A 120 4.82 -8.96 -3.68
CA MET A 120 4.53 -10.30 -4.13
C MET A 120 3.21 -10.82 -3.55
N GLY A 121 2.95 -10.68 -2.24
CA GLY A 121 1.72 -11.21 -1.66
C GLY A 121 0.46 -10.52 -2.20
N PHE A 122 0.53 -9.23 -2.57
CA PHE A 122 -0.54 -8.59 -3.34
C PHE A 122 -0.72 -9.28 -4.71
N PHE A 123 0.33 -9.51 -5.50
CA PHE A 123 0.16 -10.11 -6.82
C PHE A 123 -0.25 -11.59 -6.82
N PHE A 124 0.09 -12.36 -5.78
CA PHE A 124 -0.14 -13.80 -5.74
C PHE A 124 -1.41 -14.21 -4.99
N HIS A 125 -1.88 -13.40 -4.05
CA HIS A 125 -3.05 -13.74 -3.21
C HIS A 125 -4.29 -12.92 -3.52
N SER A 126 -4.19 -11.97 -4.46
CA SER A 126 -5.29 -11.12 -4.88
C SER A 126 -5.87 -11.58 -6.20
#